data_AF-A0A2M7KMM0-F1
#
_entry.id   AF-A0A2M7KMM0-F1
#
_cell.length_a   1.000
_cell.length_b   1.000
_cell.length_c   1.000
_cell.angle_alpha   90.00
_cell.angle_beta   90.00
_cell.angle_gamma   90.00
#
_symmetry.space_group_name_H-M   'P 1'
#
loop_
_entity.id
_entity.type
_entity.pdbx_description
1 polymer ?
#
loop_
_entity_poly.entity_id
_entity_poly.type
_entity_poly.pdbx_seq_one_letter_code
_entity_poly.pdbx_strand_id
1 'polypeptide(L)'
;MDHVEQVAVEVAVETLARVEGSALDWEPAVRFKEFGDSNINFVVVLRVKDRGAQYLLAHEFIKALFRRFREEGIEINYPVRNLYVRGQGQTPLAALPSLAGAPERVAPTPADRGLTEAEKDDSN
;
A
#
# COMPACT_ATOMS: atom_id res chain seq x y z
N MET A 1 2.31 4.72 -26.41
CA MET A 1 2.12 5.69 -25.30
C MET A 1 1.26 6.85 -25.76
N ASP A 2 1.42 7.28 -26.99
CA ASP A 2 0.53 7.91 -27.96
C ASP A 2 -0.94 8.09 -27.51
N HIS A 3 -1.68 7.02 -27.17
CA HIS A 3 -3.07 7.13 -26.65
C HIS A 3 -3.16 7.93 -25.34
N VAL A 4 -2.26 7.65 -24.39
CA VAL A 4 -2.19 8.37 -23.10
C VAL A 4 -1.80 9.84 -23.31
N GLU A 5 -0.91 10.11 -24.28
CA GLU A 5 -0.53 11.46 -24.67
C GLU A 5 -1.71 12.22 -25.29
N GLN A 6 -2.39 11.63 -26.28
CA GLN A 6 -3.58 12.21 -26.90
C GLN A 6 -4.67 12.52 -25.86
N VAL A 7 -5.06 11.53 -25.05
CA VAL A 7 -6.08 11.69 -24.01
C VAL A 7 -5.69 12.77 -22.99
N ALA A 8 -4.41 12.86 -22.62
CA ALA A 8 -3.93 13.89 -21.70
C ALA A 8 -3.92 15.30 -22.32
N VAL A 9 -3.63 15.44 -23.63
CA VAL A 9 -3.73 16.71 -24.36
C VAL A 9 -5.19 17.15 -24.50
N GLU A 10 -6.10 16.24 -24.89
CA GLU A 10 -7.55 16.52 -24.99
C GLU A 10 -8.11 17.06 -23.66
N VAL A 11 -7.83 16.34 -22.55
CA VAL A 11 -8.22 16.77 -21.20
C VAL A 11 -7.58 18.10 -20.80
N ALA A 12 -6.33 18.36 -21.21
CA ALA A 12 -5.66 19.62 -20.92
C ALA A 12 -6.36 20.79 -21.64
N VAL A 13 -6.72 20.63 -22.91
CA VAL A 13 -7.48 21.63 -23.68
C VAL A 13 -8.86 21.89 -23.05
N GLU A 14 -9.60 20.84 -22.70
CA GLU A 14 -10.88 20.98 -22.00
C GLU A 14 -10.77 21.70 -20.65
N THR A 15 -9.71 21.39 -19.88
CA THR A 15 -9.54 22.00 -18.56
C THR A 15 -9.14 23.47 -18.68
N LEU A 16 -8.28 23.82 -19.64
CA LEU A 16 -7.98 25.21 -19.98
C LEU A 16 -9.26 25.97 -20.36
N ALA A 17 -10.14 25.39 -21.18
CA ALA A 17 -11.42 25.98 -21.57
C ALA A 17 -12.41 26.17 -20.39
N ARG A 18 -12.30 25.37 -19.33
CA ARG A 18 -13.24 25.36 -18.20
C ARG A 18 -12.83 26.24 -17.02
N VAL A 19 -11.52 26.48 -16.82
CA VAL A 19 -10.99 27.18 -15.64
C VAL A 19 -10.67 28.64 -15.98
N GLU A 20 -11.30 29.57 -15.26
CA GLU A 20 -11.01 31.00 -15.39
C GLU A 20 -9.55 31.33 -15.04
N GLY A 21 -8.97 32.32 -15.74
CA GLY A 21 -7.56 32.70 -15.58
C GLY A 21 -6.56 31.77 -16.30
N SER A 22 -7.02 30.79 -17.08
CA SER A 22 -6.21 29.98 -17.99
C SER A 22 -5.70 30.76 -19.22
N ALA A 23 -4.70 30.21 -19.93
CA ALA A 23 -4.28 30.72 -21.23
C ALA A 23 -4.84 29.84 -22.37
N LEU A 24 -6.02 30.22 -22.88
CA LEU A 24 -6.69 29.58 -24.03
C LEU A 24 -5.90 29.69 -25.35
N ASP A 25 -5.01 30.67 -25.43
CA ASP A 25 -4.10 30.98 -26.54
C ASP A 25 -2.80 30.13 -26.52
N TRP A 26 -2.73 29.11 -25.66
CA TRP A 26 -1.56 28.25 -25.50
C TRP A 26 -1.93 26.77 -25.68
N GLU A 27 -1.18 26.08 -26.56
CA GLU A 27 -1.32 24.64 -26.76
C GLU A 27 -0.67 23.87 -25.60
N PRO A 28 -1.43 23.08 -24.81
CA PRO A 28 -0.86 22.25 -23.77
C PRO A 28 -0.05 21.10 -24.38
N ALA A 29 1.05 20.74 -23.73
CA ALA A 29 1.96 19.71 -24.24
C ALA A 29 2.35 18.72 -23.14
N VAL A 30 2.26 17.43 -23.47
CA VAL A 30 2.68 16.31 -22.62
C VAL A 30 4.13 15.95 -22.98
N ARG A 31 4.95 15.60 -21.99
CA ARG A 31 6.33 15.12 -22.19
C ARG A 31 6.63 13.99 -21.23
N PHE A 32 6.86 12.80 -21.76
CA PHE A 32 7.45 11.69 -21.02
C PHE A 32 8.90 12.04 -20.64
N LYS A 33 9.29 11.74 -19.39
CA LYS A 33 10.59 12.12 -18.82
C LYS A 33 11.52 10.92 -18.65
N GLU A 34 11.05 9.88 -17.97
CA GLU A 34 11.86 8.78 -17.47
C GLU A 34 10.99 7.56 -17.15
N PHE A 35 11.61 6.38 -17.14
CA PHE A 35 11.01 5.17 -16.58
C PHE A 35 11.23 5.16 -15.06
N GLY A 36 10.17 5.05 -14.28
CA GLY A 36 10.22 4.82 -12.83
C GLY A 36 10.09 3.33 -12.50
N ASP A 37 10.08 3.00 -11.19
CA ASP A 37 10.06 1.62 -10.68
C ASP A 37 8.94 0.72 -11.24
N SER A 38 7.79 1.30 -11.63
CA SER A 38 6.63 0.55 -12.17
C SER A 38 5.76 1.37 -13.12
N ASN A 39 6.26 2.50 -13.62
CA ASN A 39 5.51 3.48 -14.43
C ASN A 39 6.44 4.27 -15.38
N ILE A 40 5.86 5.11 -16.24
CA ILE A 40 6.61 6.15 -16.95
C ILE A 40 6.16 7.49 -16.39
N ASN A 41 7.11 8.27 -15.88
CA ASN A 41 6.85 9.62 -15.41
C ASN A 41 6.71 10.57 -16.61
N PHE A 42 5.66 11.38 -16.61
CA PHE A 42 5.47 12.46 -17.59
C PHE A 42 5.10 13.77 -16.90
N VAL A 43 5.25 14.87 -17.62
CA VAL A 43 4.77 16.20 -17.21
C VAL A 43 3.84 16.76 -18.26
N VAL A 44 2.88 17.57 -17.81
CA VAL A 44 1.94 18.30 -18.67
C VAL A 44 2.19 19.79 -18.47
N VAL A 45 2.50 20.48 -19.56
CA VAL A 45 2.78 21.92 -19.55
C VAL A 45 1.47 22.66 -19.81
N LEU A 46 0.88 23.17 -18.73
CA LEU A 46 -0.29 24.06 -18.75
C LEU A 46 0.14 25.51 -18.51
N ARG A 47 -0.59 26.47 -19.07
CA ARG A 47 -0.30 27.90 -18.92
C ARG A 47 -1.50 28.65 -18.36
N VAL A 48 -1.22 29.57 -17.44
CA VAL A 48 -2.20 30.48 -16.84
C VAL A 48 -1.85 31.94 -17.12
N LYS A 49 -2.87 32.78 -17.12
CA LYS A 49 -2.77 34.25 -17.18
C LYS A 49 -2.71 34.86 -15.78
N ASP A 50 -3.45 34.29 -14.83
CA ASP A 50 -3.38 34.65 -13.41
C ASP A 50 -2.62 33.59 -12.59
N ARG A 51 -1.83 34.04 -11.61
CA ARG A 51 -1.11 33.16 -10.69
C ARG A 51 -2.03 32.47 -9.67
N GLY A 52 -3.14 33.11 -9.29
CA GLY A 52 -4.15 32.49 -8.41
C GLY A 52 -4.77 31.24 -9.06
N ALA A 53 -5.04 31.31 -10.36
CA ALA A 53 -5.60 30.20 -11.14
C ALA A 53 -4.71 28.94 -11.26
N GLN A 54 -3.39 29.01 -11.01
CA GLN A 54 -2.49 27.86 -11.26
C GLN A 54 -2.87 26.60 -10.46
N TYR A 55 -3.27 26.79 -9.18
CA TYR A 55 -3.60 25.68 -8.29
C TYR A 55 -4.97 25.09 -8.61
N LEU A 56 -5.93 25.95 -8.99
CA LEU A 56 -7.27 25.53 -9.43
C LEU A 56 -7.19 24.75 -10.74
N LEU A 57 -6.41 25.24 -11.71
CA LEU A 57 -6.20 24.57 -12.99
C LEU A 57 -5.54 23.21 -12.80
N ALA A 58 -4.49 23.11 -11.98
CA ALA A 58 -3.85 21.83 -11.67
C ALA A 58 -4.80 20.85 -10.95
N HIS A 59 -5.60 21.33 -10.01
CA HIS A 59 -6.59 20.52 -9.28
C HIS A 59 -7.66 19.94 -10.21
N GLU A 60 -8.28 20.77 -11.04
CA GLU A 60 -9.30 20.32 -11.99
C GLU A 60 -8.71 19.44 -13.09
N PHE A 61 -7.49 19.74 -13.58
CA PHE A 61 -6.81 18.90 -14.57
C PHE A 61 -6.59 17.49 -14.04
N ILE A 62 -6.03 17.33 -12.83
CA ILE A 62 -5.79 16.01 -12.23
C ILE A 62 -7.11 15.23 -12.07
N LYS A 63 -8.20 15.90 -11.64
CA LYS A 63 -9.52 15.28 -11.48
C LYS A 63 -10.19 14.92 -12.80
N ALA A 64 -9.96 15.69 -13.87
CA ALA A 64 -10.46 15.38 -15.20
C ALA A 64 -9.66 14.22 -15.82
N LEU A 65 -8.33 14.27 -15.73
CA LEU A 65 -7.42 13.25 -16.25
C LEU A 65 -7.65 11.89 -15.61
N PHE A 66 -7.80 11.85 -14.28
CA PHE A 66 -8.07 10.62 -13.54
C PHE A 66 -9.43 9.98 -13.89
N ARG A 67 -10.45 10.79 -14.23
CA ARG A 67 -11.74 10.30 -14.73
C ARG A 67 -11.59 9.75 -16.15
N ARG A 68 -11.00 10.53 -17.06
CA ARG A 68 -10.79 10.15 -18.45
C ARG A 68 -9.94 8.88 -18.60
N PHE A 69 -8.85 8.77 -17.82
CA PHE A 69 -8.03 7.56 -17.79
C PHE A 69 -8.82 6.33 -17.35
N ARG A 70 -9.73 6.45 -16.36
CA ARG A 70 -10.61 5.34 -15.97
C ARG A 70 -11.62 4.96 -17.06
N GLU A 71 -12.18 5.95 -17.77
CA GLU A 71 -13.09 5.71 -18.90
C GLU A 71 -12.40 4.97 -20.06
N GLU A 72 -11.15 5.35 -20.34
CA GLU A 72 -10.28 4.77 -21.38
C GLU A 72 -9.59 3.46 -20.96
N GLY A 73 -9.82 2.97 -19.73
CA GLY A 73 -9.17 1.75 -19.20
C GLY A 73 -7.67 1.89 -18.91
N ILE A 74 -7.15 3.11 -18.81
CA ILE A 74 -5.75 3.42 -18.49
C ILE A 74 -5.55 3.27 -16.97
N GLU A 75 -4.99 2.13 -16.55
CA GLU A 75 -4.69 1.84 -15.14
C GLU A 75 -3.48 2.66 -14.64
N ILE A 76 -3.58 3.17 -13.40
CA ILE A 76 -2.49 3.89 -12.74
C ILE A 76 -1.79 2.94 -11.79
N ASN A 77 -0.60 2.50 -12.20
CA ASN A 77 0.21 1.54 -11.43
C ASN A 77 0.69 2.13 -10.09
N TYR A 78 0.49 1.35 -9.03
CA TYR A 78 1.22 1.52 -7.77
C TYR A 78 2.61 0.84 -7.86
N PRO A 79 3.61 1.24 -7.05
CA PRO A 79 4.93 0.61 -7.07
C PRO A 79 4.86 -0.87 -6.70
N VAL A 80 5.28 -1.76 -7.60
CA VAL A 80 5.28 -3.22 -7.38
C VAL A 80 6.70 -3.66 -7.02
N ARG A 81 6.84 -4.48 -5.96
CA ARG A 81 8.13 -5.05 -5.55
C ARG A 81 8.04 -6.56 -5.40
N ASN A 82 8.76 -7.29 -6.25
CA ASN A 82 8.87 -8.75 -6.15
C ASN A 82 9.94 -9.14 -5.12
N LEU A 83 9.52 -9.76 -4.02
CA LEU A 83 10.42 -10.23 -2.96
C LEU A 83 10.79 -11.70 -3.17
N TYR A 84 12.03 -11.95 -3.60
CA TYR A 84 12.56 -13.31 -3.75
C TYR A 84 13.27 -13.77 -2.48
N VAL A 85 12.56 -14.51 -1.62
CA VAL A 85 13.14 -15.09 -0.40
C VAL A 85 13.98 -16.32 -0.76
N ARG A 86 15.31 -16.17 -0.78
CA ARG A 86 16.23 -17.30 -0.90
C ARG A 86 16.36 -18.00 0.46
N GLY A 87 15.58 -19.05 0.67
CA GLY A 87 15.64 -19.83 1.90
C GLY A 87 16.97 -20.56 2.07
N GLN A 88 17.73 -20.20 3.11
CA GLN A 88 18.64 -21.13 3.78
C GLN A 88 17.87 -21.77 4.93
N GLY A 89 17.50 -23.04 4.78
CA GLY A 89 16.64 -23.74 5.74
C GLY A 89 15.41 -24.41 5.13
N GLN A 90 15.59 -25.17 4.04
CA GLN A 90 14.69 -26.31 3.80
C GLN A 90 15.08 -27.43 4.76
N THR A 91 14.66 -27.33 6.02
CA THR A 91 14.48 -28.53 6.85
C THR A 91 13.17 -29.15 6.40
N PRO A 92 13.15 -30.36 5.82
CA PRO A 92 11.89 -31.01 5.49
C PRO A 92 11.06 -31.16 6.76
N LEU A 93 9.75 -30.92 6.69
CA LEU A 93 8.83 -31.08 7.83
C LEU A 93 8.86 -32.53 8.41
N ALA A 94 9.34 -33.49 7.62
CA ALA A 94 9.60 -34.87 8.00
C ALA A 94 10.81 -35.09 8.94
N ALA A 95 11.63 -34.06 9.21
CA ALA A 95 12.85 -34.16 10.02
C ALA A 95 12.73 -33.55 11.43
N LEU A 96 11.50 -33.29 11.90
CA LEU A 96 11.29 -33.08 13.34
C LEU A 96 11.47 -34.43 14.05
N PRO A 97 12.42 -34.58 15.00
CA PRO A 97 12.46 -35.76 15.84
C PRO A 97 11.15 -35.82 16.63
N SER A 98 10.45 -36.95 16.54
CA SER A 98 9.26 -37.21 17.36
C SER A 98 9.63 -37.01 18.82
N LEU A 99 8.94 -36.09 19.51
CA LEU A 99 9.05 -35.89 20.96
C LEU A 99 8.31 -37.02 21.72
N ALA A 100 8.67 -38.26 21.41
CA ALA A 100 8.34 -39.44 22.20
C ALA A 100 9.30 -39.49 23.40
N GLY A 101 8.95 -38.82 24.50
CA GLY A 101 9.76 -38.87 25.73
C GLY A 101 9.85 -37.59 26.57
N ALA A 102 8.96 -36.60 26.39
CA ALA A 102 8.78 -35.58 27.42
C ALA A 102 8.10 -36.24 28.65
N PRO A 103 8.69 -36.22 29.85
CA PRO A 103 8.03 -36.76 31.03
C PRO A 103 6.77 -35.95 31.34
N GLU A 104 5.68 -36.67 31.61
CA GLU A 104 4.38 -36.10 31.90
C GLU A 104 4.46 -35.20 33.15
N ARG A 105 4.01 -33.94 33.02
CA ARG A 105 3.94 -33.03 34.17
C ARG A 105 2.81 -33.48 35.08
N VAL A 106 3.13 -34.32 36.07
CA VAL A 106 2.23 -34.65 37.17
C VAL A 106 1.87 -33.36 37.90
N ALA A 107 0.62 -32.91 37.74
CA ALA A 107 0.06 -31.85 38.55
C ALA A 107 -0.16 -32.38 39.98
N PRO A 108 0.13 -31.59 41.03
CA PRO A 108 -0.20 -32.00 42.39
C PRO A 108 -1.72 -32.03 42.57
N THR A 109 -2.28 -33.22 42.83
CA THR A 109 -3.72 -33.42 43.06
C THR A 109 -4.17 -32.69 44.32
N PRO A 110 -5.17 -31.80 44.26
CA PRO A 110 -5.77 -31.22 45.46
C PRO A 110 -6.85 -32.16 46.03
N ALA A 111 -6.68 -32.52 47.31
CA ALA A 111 -7.54 -33.34 48.16
C ALA A 111 -7.26 -34.85 48.19
N ASP A 112 -6.52 -35.26 49.23
CA ASP A 112 -7.15 -36.12 50.22
C ASP A 112 -7.07 -35.43 51.60
N ARG A 113 -8.18 -35.41 52.34
CA ARG A 113 -8.31 -34.81 53.68
C ARG A 113 -8.91 -35.85 54.62
N GLY A 114 -8.11 -36.36 55.56
CA GLY A 114 -8.54 -37.14 56.72
C GLY A 114 -7.36 -37.26 57.69
N LEU A 115 -7.45 -36.82 58.95
CA LEU A 115 -8.01 -37.58 60.09
C LEU A 115 -7.23 -38.90 60.29
N THR A 116 -6.57 -39.20 61.41
CA THR A 116 -6.48 -38.61 62.77
C THR A 116 -4.99 -38.58 63.21
N GLU A 117 -4.51 -38.43 64.47
CA GLU A 117 -5.04 -38.19 65.84
C GLU A 117 -3.91 -37.40 66.58
N ALA A 118 -4.18 -36.31 67.31
CA ALA A 118 -4.41 -36.22 68.77
C ALA A 118 -3.18 -36.39 69.70
N GLU A 119 -3.25 -35.67 70.82
CA GLU A 119 -2.47 -35.79 72.08
C GLU A 119 -1.05 -35.19 72.19
N LYS A 120 -1.01 -34.13 73.01
CA LYS A 120 -0.08 -33.93 74.16
C LYS A 120 1.37 -33.53 73.84
N ASP A 121 2.07 -32.80 74.71
CA ASP A 121 1.71 -32.28 76.04
C ASP A 121 2.41 -30.93 76.31
N ASP A 122 2.07 -30.29 77.43
CA ASP A 122 2.91 -29.48 78.33
C ASP A 122 4.27 -28.87 77.86
N SER A 123 4.70 -27.69 78.31
CA SER A 123 4.08 -26.63 79.13
C SER A 123 5.02 -25.42 79.19
N ASN A 124 4.54 -24.31 79.79
CA ASN A 124 5.31 -23.16 80.32
C ASN A 124 5.88 -22.13 79.33
#